data_AF-A0A2W2N006-F1
#
_entry.id   AF-A0A2W2N006-F1
#
_cell.length_a   1.000
_cell.length_b   1.000
_cell.length_c   1.000
_cell.angle_alpha   90.00
_cell.angle_beta   90.00
_cell.angle_gamma   90.00
#
_symmetry.space_group_name_H-M   'P 1'
#
loop_
_entity.id
_entity.type
_entity.pdbx_description
1 polymer ?
#
loop_
_entity_poly.entity_id
_entity_poly.type
_entity_poly.pdbx_seq_one_letter_code
_entity_poly.pdbx_strand_id
1 'polypeptide(L)'
;MTSPSADAHVLLDTHPTHTSAVTATITGPRQNLARALLTARGFEALHEDTLVMARIDNEEPYWAEKAAQALTADGITTEITPRLREAIDEEWTWANYPMPWCTRAEIREVSNEAQKIHDDIRHGRLIIHAHADDSGTTVAVGTYRDNDKSVYLHGENHLRQIADTFNSPAQALTAFERLHGDTMRPGPAPITDTERAATQARTSLDAPATEPEPPTPRPEIVPAYAADAGDHDAIFEQFLAAHGDWEKWRTFSDDTTHAIHESQTLRIERVHEADPREAAWTVAAYETPVSDRMWHLTATGTTPAPVLQTLLHHLAEGDGWDTAIGSPVGEKTVTAATKPLTDAGWKHTVDGRWIRWTNPSGDAGIQFDAFAAQKPNSTLVTWTIWAGRSIDHPTWALTASPYTPSSLLADLAESLAHGTGARTHTPVKVRHTAHLITTPTALPPSAATAQASRSH
;
A
#
# COMPACT_ATOMS: atom_id res chain seq x y z
N MET A 1 25.39 -49.02 32.06
CA MET A 1 24.35 -48.48 31.17
C MET A 1 24.71 -47.03 30.90
N THR A 2 25.29 -46.76 29.74
CA THR A 2 25.56 -45.41 29.24
C THR A 2 24.23 -44.75 28.90
N SER A 3 23.89 -43.65 29.57
CA SER A 3 22.75 -42.82 29.21
C SER A 3 22.82 -42.45 27.72
N PRO A 4 21.72 -42.51 26.95
CA PRO A 4 21.73 -42.01 25.59
C PRO A 4 22.07 -40.53 25.65
N SER A 5 23.18 -40.15 25.01
CA SER A 5 23.52 -38.75 24.78
C SER A 5 22.34 -38.12 24.05
N ALA A 6 21.64 -37.19 24.70
CA ALA A 6 20.47 -36.53 24.14
C ALA A 6 20.80 -36.01 22.73
N ASP A 7 19.96 -36.37 21.76
CA ASP A 7 20.04 -35.99 20.36
C ASP A 7 19.92 -34.47 20.19
N ALA A 8 20.16 -33.96 18.97
CA ALA A 8 19.88 -32.55 18.69
C ALA A 8 18.41 -32.23 18.99
N HIS A 9 18.19 -31.06 19.57
CA HIS A 9 16.86 -30.51 19.82
C HIS A 9 16.63 -29.32 18.90
N VAL A 10 15.50 -29.30 18.21
CA VAL A 10 15.08 -28.20 17.32
C VAL A 10 13.81 -27.58 17.88
N LEU A 11 13.85 -26.29 18.19
CA LEU A 11 12.66 -25.50 18.50
C LEU A 11 12.27 -24.69 17.26
N LEU A 12 11.06 -24.92 16.75
CA LEU A 12 10.46 -24.14 15.68
C LEU A 12 9.48 -23.11 16.25
N ASP A 13 9.68 -21.85 15.90
CA ASP A 13 8.84 -20.74 16.35
C ASP A 13 8.61 -19.72 15.23
N THR A 14 7.54 -18.93 15.33
CA THR A 14 7.30 -17.80 14.41
C THR A 14 8.41 -16.76 14.53
N HIS A 15 8.77 -16.12 13.41
CA HIS A 15 9.74 -15.03 13.42
C HIS A 15 9.21 -13.84 14.24
N PRO A 16 10.03 -13.19 15.08
CA PRO A 16 9.56 -12.13 15.97
C PRO A 16 8.98 -10.91 15.23
N THR A 17 9.52 -10.61 14.04
CA THR A 17 9.18 -9.40 13.27
C THR A 17 8.52 -9.65 11.92
N HIS A 18 8.49 -10.90 11.45
CA HIS A 18 7.96 -11.26 10.13
C HIS A 18 6.89 -12.33 10.28
N THR A 19 5.63 -11.94 10.15
CA THR A 19 4.47 -12.74 10.57
C THR A 19 4.37 -14.10 9.89
N SER A 20 4.85 -14.24 8.64
CA SER A 20 4.86 -15.52 7.94
C SER A 20 6.12 -16.36 8.18
N ALA A 21 7.27 -15.74 8.47
CA ALA A 21 8.55 -16.46 8.56
C ALA A 21 8.66 -17.34 9.81
N VAL A 22 9.46 -18.41 9.72
CA VAL A 22 9.67 -19.38 10.81
C VAL A 22 11.15 -19.46 11.17
N THR A 23 11.46 -19.43 12.46
CA THR A 23 12.80 -19.63 13.00
C THR A 23 12.97 -21.04 13.54
N ALA A 24 14.19 -21.58 13.43
CA ALA A 24 14.57 -22.88 13.97
C ALA A 24 15.82 -22.70 14.85
N THR A 25 15.69 -22.92 16.16
CA THR A 25 16.81 -22.87 17.11
C THR A 25 17.28 -24.28 17.43
N ILE A 26 18.56 -24.56 17.21
CA ILE A 26 19.15 -25.89 17.37
C ILE A 26 20.05 -25.95 18.60
N THR A 27 19.78 -26.88 19.52
CA THR A 27 20.63 -27.14 20.68
C THR A 27 21.11 -28.61 20.71
N GLY A 28 22.21 -28.87 21.43
CA GLY A 28 22.71 -30.23 21.68
C GLY A 28 23.84 -30.73 20.74
N PRO A 29 24.37 -31.94 20.99
CA PRO A 29 25.64 -32.43 20.42
C PRO A 29 25.59 -32.86 18.94
N ARG A 30 24.42 -32.83 18.26
CA ARG A 30 24.24 -33.17 16.83
C ARG A 30 23.71 -31.98 15.98
N GLN A 31 24.04 -30.75 16.39
CA GLN A 31 23.60 -29.53 15.69
C GLN A 31 23.86 -29.54 14.17
N ASN A 32 24.99 -30.09 13.73
CA ASN A 32 25.34 -30.15 12.30
C ASN A 32 24.38 -31.01 11.47
N LEU A 33 23.89 -32.13 12.03
CA LEU A 33 22.91 -32.99 11.34
C LEU A 33 21.56 -32.28 11.22
N ALA A 34 21.07 -31.72 12.33
CA ALA A 34 19.82 -30.94 12.34
C ALA A 34 19.88 -29.75 11.37
N ARG A 35 21.01 -29.03 11.35
CA ARG A 35 21.27 -27.91 10.43
C ARG A 35 21.23 -28.37 8.97
N ALA A 36 21.87 -29.47 8.63
CA ALA A 36 21.86 -30.02 7.27
C ALA A 36 20.45 -30.41 6.81
N LEU A 37 19.67 -31.06 7.69
CA LEU A 37 18.29 -31.47 7.40
C LEU A 37 17.36 -30.26 7.25
N LEU A 38 17.47 -29.26 8.14
CA LEU A 38 16.72 -28.01 8.02
C LEU A 38 17.10 -27.26 6.73
N THR A 39 18.38 -27.18 6.38
CA THR A 39 18.85 -26.55 5.14
C THR A 39 18.27 -27.23 3.90
N ALA A 40 18.23 -28.57 3.89
CA ALA A 40 17.60 -29.33 2.81
C ALA A 40 16.08 -29.09 2.68
N ARG A 41 15.45 -28.47 3.69
CA ARG A 41 14.03 -28.11 3.72
C ARG A 41 13.79 -26.61 3.54
N GLY A 42 14.79 -25.85 3.13
CA GLY A 42 14.64 -24.42 2.80
C GLY A 42 14.82 -23.48 3.99
N PHE A 43 15.36 -23.96 5.11
CA PHE A 43 15.87 -23.07 6.15
C PHE A 43 17.27 -22.57 5.77
N GLU A 44 17.56 -21.32 6.10
CA GLU A 44 18.84 -20.68 5.85
C GLU A 44 19.51 -20.28 7.16
N ALA A 45 20.84 -20.34 7.20
CA ALA A 45 21.59 -19.96 8.39
C ALA A 45 21.44 -18.46 8.66
N LEU A 46 20.89 -18.14 9.84
CA LEU A 46 20.75 -16.76 10.32
C LEU A 46 21.78 -16.47 11.42
N HIS A 47 22.02 -17.43 12.32
CA HIS A 47 23.06 -17.39 13.35
C HIS A 47 23.72 -18.78 13.55
N GLU A 48 24.68 -18.88 14.49
CA GLU A 48 25.44 -20.10 14.78
C GLU A 48 24.57 -21.29 15.21
N ASP A 49 23.42 -21.03 15.83
CA ASP A 49 22.45 -22.03 16.29
C ASP A 49 21.03 -21.78 15.75
N THR A 50 20.79 -20.66 15.07
CA THR A 50 19.48 -20.31 14.50
C THR A 50 19.46 -20.36 12.97
N LEU A 51 18.41 -20.94 12.42
CA LEU A 51 18.06 -20.86 11.01
C LEU A 51 16.69 -20.20 10.82
N VAL A 52 16.42 -19.73 9.62
CA VAL A 52 15.15 -19.10 9.25
C VAL A 52 14.61 -19.64 7.93
N MET A 53 13.31 -19.88 7.87
CA MET A 53 12.57 -20.12 6.66
C MET A 53 11.75 -18.86 6.38
N ALA A 54 11.99 -18.25 5.22
CA ALA A 54 11.21 -17.16 4.69
C ALA A 54 10.98 -17.44 3.20
N ARG A 55 9.75 -17.28 2.73
CA ARG A 55 9.30 -17.66 1.41
C ARG A 55 8.43 -16.55 0.82
N ILE A 56 8.30 -16.53 -0.50
CA ILE A 56 7.48 -15.57 -1.23
C ILE A 56 6.03 -16.03 -1.39
N ASP A 57 5.72 -17.25 -0.92
CA ASP A 57 4.39 -17.83 -0.93
C ASP A 57 3.64 -17.75 0.40
N ASN A 58 4.28 -17.23 1.46
CA ASN A 58 3.74 -17.13 2.82
C ASN A 58 3.27 -18.48 3.41
N GLU A 59 3.73 -19.62 2.86
CA GLU A 59 3.37 -20.97 3.32
C GLU A 59 4.42 -21.57 4.28
N GLU A 60 5.28 -20.76 4.89
CA GLU A 60 6.31 -21.23 5.81
C GLU A 60 5.76 -22.06 6.98
N PRO A 61 4.60 -21.76 7.62
CA PRO A 61 4.05 -22.63 8.66
C PRO A 61 3.82 -24.06 8.17
N TYR A 62 3.24 -24.22 6.97
CA TYR A 62 3.03 -25.54 6.36
C TYR A 62 4.36 -26.26 6.09
N TRP A 63 5.34 -25.56 5.51
CA TRP A 63 6.65 -26.14 5.21
C TRP A 63 7.48 -26.44 6.48
N ALA A 64 7.31 -25.65 7.53
CA ALA A 64 7.89 -25.89 8.85
C ALA A 64 7.30 -27.14 9.51
N GLU A 65 5.99 -27.38 9.38
CA GLU A 65 5.38 -28.64 9.84
C GLU A 65 5.97 -29.84 9.09
N LYS A 66 6.14 -29.75 7.76
CA LYS A 66 6.79 -30.79 6.96
C LYS A 66 8.25 -31.02 7.31
N ALA A 67 8.97 -29.96 7.71
CA ALA A 67 10.32 -30.07 8.23
C ALA A 67 10.33 -30.78 9.60
N ALA A 68 9.43 -30.43 10.51
CA ALA A 68 9.32 -31.05 11.83
C ALA A 68 9.00 -32.55 11.75
N GLN A 69 8.06 -32.93 10.88
CA GLN A 69 7.70 -34.33 10.64
C GLN A 69 8.92 -35.15 10.16
N ALA A 70 9.75 -34.56 9.29
CA ALA A 70 10.94 -35.23 8.80
C ALA A 70 12.08 -35.31 9.82
N LEU A 71 12.32 -34.23 10.57
CA LEU A 71 13.30 -34.25 11.66
C LEU A 71 12.96 -35.31 12.71
N THR A 72 11.68 -35.42 13.06
CA THR A 72 11.17 -36.45 13.98
C THR A 72 11.39 -37.86 13.42
N ALA A 73 11.16 -38.06 12.11
CA ALA A 73 11.41 -39.34 11.45
C ALA A 73 12.90 -39.74 11.46
N ASP A 74 13.79 -38.76 11.45
CA ASP A 74 15.25 -38.94 11.55
C ASP A 74 15.76 -39.01 13.00
N GLY A 75 14.84 -39.07 13.99
CA GLY A 75 15.16 -39.23 15.40
C GLY A 75 15.59 -37.94 16.12
N ILE A 76 15.38 -36.77 15.50
CA ILE A 76 15.68 -35.46 16.10
C ILE A 76 14.48 -34.99 16.91
N THR A 77 14.73 -34.60 18.16
CA THR A 77 13.65 -34.07 19.01
C THR A 77 13.27 -32.69 18.49
N THR A 78 12.02 -32.52 18.07
CA THR A 78 11.52 -31.28 17.49
C THR A 78 10.32 -30.78 18.26
N GLU A 79 10.37 -29.53 18.70
CA GLU A 79 9.29 -28.82 19.38
C GLU A 79 8.74 -27.72 18.47
N ILE A 80 7.42 -27.59 18.41
CA ILE A 80 6.71 -26.51 17.71
C ILE A 80 6.03 -25.68 18.80
N THR A 81 6.32 -24.38 18.87
CA THR A 81 5.71 -23.49 19.86
C THR A 81 4.19 -23.41 19.67
N PRO A 82 3.41 -23.07 20.73
CA PRO A 82 1.97 -22.86 20.59
C PRO A 82 1.62 -21.81 19.53
N ARG A 83 2.39 -20.73 19.43
CA ARG A 83 2.19 -19.66 18.44
C ARG A 83 2.38 -20.17 17.00
N LEU A 84 3.42 -20.96 16.75
CA LEU A 84 3.61 -21.57 15.43
C LEU A 84 2.55 -22.66 15.15
N ARG A 85 2.10 -23.38 16.18
CA ARG A 85 1.00 -24.34 16.04
C ARG A 85 -0.29 -23.67 15.58
N GLU A 86 -0.65 -22.55 16.20
CA GLU A 86 -1.80 -21.74 15.78
C GLU A 86 -1.69 -21.30 14.32
N ALA A 87 -0.52 -20.83 13.88
CA ALA A 87 -0.27 -20.45 12.48
C ALA A 87 -0.33 -21.63 11.49
N ILE A 88 0.07 -22.84 11.92
CA ILE A 88 -0.04 -24.07 11.11
C ILE A 88 -1.51 -24.46 10.94
N ASP A 89 -2.27 -24.39 12.04
CA ASP A 89 -3.67 -24.79 12.09
C ASP A 89 -4.60 -23.71 11.49
N GLU A 90 -4.10 -22.50 11.27
CA GLU A 90 -4.84 -21.40 10.67
C GLU A 90 -5.36 -21.78 9.27
N GLU A 91 -6.68 -21.69 9.11
CA GLU A 91 -7.34 -21.93 7.85
C GLU A 91 -7.22 -20.67 6.96
N TRP A 92 -6.09 -20.54 6.30
CA TRP A 92 -5.92 -19.55 5.25
C TRP A 92 -6.86 -19.86 4.08
N THR A 93 -7.76 -18.93 3.81
CA THR A 93 -8.42 -18.86 2.50
C THR A 93 -7.56 -17.95 1.63
N TRP A 94 -7.00 -18.47 0.54
CA TRP A 94 -6.47 -17.61 -0.53
C TRP A 94 -7.66 -16.95 -1.22
N ALA A 95 -8.29 -15.99 -0.54
CA ALA A 95 -9.33 -15.18 -1.12
C ALA A 95 -8.75 -14.55 -2.40
N ASN A 96 -9.36 -14.87 -3.54
CA ASN A 96 -8.94 -14.41 -4.87
C ASN A 96 -7.64 -15.04 -5.42
N TYR A 97 -7.30 -16.29 -5.06
CA TYR A 97 -6.31 -17.04 -5.85
C TYR A 97 -6.82 -17.13 -7.31
N PRO A 98 -6.02 -16.75 -8.32
CA PRO A 98 -6.48 -16.64 -9.72
C PRO A 98 -6.87 -17.99 -10.34
N MET A 99 -6.65 -19.09 -9.60
CA MET A 99 -7.07 -20.44 -9.94
C MET A 99 -8.07 -20.96 -8.88
N PRO A 100 -9.32 -20.47 -8.87
CA PRO A 100 -10.34 -20.88 -7.88
C PRO A 100 -10.74 -22.35 -7.99
N TRP A 101 -10.35 -23.03 -9.08
CA TRP A 101 -10.54 -24.46 -9.27
C TRP A 101 -9.44 -25.33 -8.65
N CYS A 102 -8.33 -24.74 -8.19
CA CYS A 102 -7.27 -25.48 -7.54
C CYS A 102 -7.61 -25.78 -6.08
N THR A 103 -7.33 -27.00 -5.66
CA THR A 103 -7.33 -27.39 -4.26
C THR A 103 -6.19 -26.72 -3.49
N ARG A 104 -6.30 -26.62 -2.17
CA ARG A 104 -5.23 -26.13 -1.27
C ARG A 104 -3.90 -26.84 -1.49
N ALA A 105 -3.92 -28.14 -1.80
CA ALA A 105 -2.72 -28.91 -2.10
C ALA A 105 -2.08 -28.47 -3.43
N GLU A 106 -2.88 -28.30 -4.48
CA GLU A 106 -2.40 -27.84 -5.79
C GLU A 106 -1.89 -26.40 -5.72
N ILE A 107 -2.53 -25.51 -4.94
CA ILE A 107 -2.06 -24.14 -4.70
C ILE A 107 -0.65 -24.16 -4.08
N ARG A 108 -0.43 -25.02 -3.08
CA ARG A 108 0.89 -25.19 -2.44
C ARG A 108 1.93 -25.72 -3.41
N GLU A 109 1.56 -26.62 -4.31
CA GLU A 109 2.46 -27.12 -5.34
C GLU A 109 2.87 -26.02 -6.31
N VAL A 110 1.91 -25.27 -6.86
CA VAL A 110 2.18 -24.15 -7.77
C VAL A 110 3.03 -23.08 -7.09
N SER A 111 2.68 -22.69 -5.87
CA SER A 111 3.40 -21.67 -5.10
C SER A 111 4.81 -22.13 -4.75
N ASN A 112 5.01 -23.42 -4.52
CA ASN A 112 6.33 -24.00 -4.29
C ASN A 112 7.21 -24.01 -5.54
N GLU A 113 6.64 -24.22 -6.73
CA GLU A 113 7.40 -24.04 -7.98
C GLU A 113 7.78 -22.58 -8.19
N ALA A 114 6.89 -21.64 -7.89
CA ALA A 114 7.19 -20.21 -7.94
C ALA A 114 8.33 -19.83 -6.97
N GLN A 115 8.31 -20.38 -5.75
CA GLN A 115 9.39 -20.22 -4.77
C GLN A 115 10.72 -20.75 -5.31
N LYS A 116 10.74 -21.92 -5.96
CA LYS A 116 11.98 -22.48 -6.54
C LYS A 116 12.55 -21.57 -7.63
N ILE A 117 11.70 -21.02 -8.50
CA ILE A 117 12.12 -20.06 -9.54
C ILE A 117 12.71 -18.81 -8.88
N HIS A 118 12.07 -18.28 -7.84
CA HIS A 118 12.61 -17.15 -7.09
C HIS A 118 13.98 -17.47 -6.46
N ASP A 119 14.13 -18.65 -5.86
CA ASP A 119 15.42 -19.07 -5.32
C ASP A 119 16.47 -19.28 -6.40
N ASP A 120 16.10 -19.76 -7.59
CA ASP A 120 17.03 -19.87 -8.72
C ASP A 120 17.52 -18.50 -9.17
N ILE A 121 16.65 -17.49 -9.21
CA ILE A 121 17.03 -16.10 -9.53
C ILE A 121 17.93 -15.54 -8.43
N ARG A 122 17.52 -15.68 -7.16
CA ARG A 122 18.25 -15.15 -6.00
C ARG A 122 19.66 -15.74 -5.87
N HIS A 123 19.81 -17.04 -6.11
CA HIS A 123 21.11 -17.72 -6.08
C HIS A 123 21.89 -17.57 -7.40
N GLY A 124 21.36 -16.83 -8.37
CA GLY A 124 22.01 -16.60 -9.67
C GLY A 124 22.13 -17.85 -10.54
N ARG A 125 21.32 -18.89 -10.27
CA ARG A 125 21.18 -20.08 -11.14
C ARG A 125 20.38 -19.74 -12.39
N LEU A 126 19.37 -18.89 -12.25
CA LEU A 126 18.59 -18.32 -13.35
C LEU A 126 18.95 -16.84 -13.51
N ILE A 127 19.57 -16.49 -14.64
CA ILE A 127 19.89 -15.09 -14.98
C ILE A 127 18.71 -14.50 -15.76
N ILE A 128 18.12 -13.42 -15.26
CA ILE A 128 17.10 -12.67 -16.00
C ILE A 128 17.76 -11.67 -16.93
N HIS A 129 17.46 -11.78 -18.23
CA HIS A 129 18.00 -10.91 -19.27
C HIS A 129 17.16 -9.66 -19.46
N ALA A 130 15.83 -9.82 -19.40
CA ALA A 130 14.88 -8.73 -19.55
C ALA A 130 13.55 -9.06 -18.87
N HIS A 131 12.78 -8.01 -18.59
CA HIS A 131 11.41 -8.08 -18.10
C HIS A 131 10.53 -7.08 -18.85
N ALA A 132 9.22 -7.23 -18.73
CA ALA A 132 8.23 -6.34 -19.31
C ALA A 132 6.94 -6.37 -18.47
N ASP A 133 6.10 -5.35 -18.67
CA ASP A 133 4.71 -5.35 -18.21
C ASP A 133 3.82 -5.90 -19.33
N ASP A 134 3.05 -6.93 -19.00
CA ASP A 134 2.01 -7.52 -19.84
C ASP A 134 0.64 -7.28 -19.18
N SER A 135 0.05 -6.12 -19.47
CA SER A 135 -1.27 -5.73 -18.98
C SER A 135 -1.39 -5.79 -17.44
N GLY A 136 -0.37 -5.28 -16.74
CA GLY A 136 -0.29 -5.32 -15.27
C GLY A 136 0.29 -6.63 -14.70
N THR A 137 0.66 -7.59 -15.55
CA THR A 137 1.37 -8.80 -15.12
C THR A 137 2.85 -8.71 -15.49
N THR A 138 3.73 -8.90 -14.51
CA THR A 138 5.17 -8.98 -14.77
C THR A 138 5.49 -10.24 -15.59
N VAL A 139 6.17 -10.07 -16.72
CA VAL A 139 6.74 -11.16 -17.53
C VAL A 139 8.24 -10.96 -17.66
N ALA A 140 8.99 -12.06 -17.77
CA ALA A 140 10.44 -12.00 -17.86
C ALA A 140 11.02 -13.10 -18.74
N VAL A 141 12.22 -12.87 -19.26
CA VAL A 141 12.99 -13.87 -19.99
C VAL A 141 14.35 -14.06 -19.32
N GLY A 142 14.68 -15.32 -19.03
CA GLY A 142 15.91 -15.67 -18.35
C GLY A 142 16.60 -16.89 -18.94
N THR A 143 17.79 -17.23 -18.44
CA THR A 143 18.52 -18.45 -18.80
C THR A 143 19.15 -19.10 -17.59
N TYR A 144 18.93 -20.41 -17.50
CA TYR A 144 19.52 -21.29 -16.51
C TYR A 144 20.99 -21.54 -16.81
N ARG A 145 21.87 -21.30 -15.83
CA ARG A 145 23.32 -21.47 -15.97
C ARG A 145 23.79 -22.92 -16.08
N ASP A 146 23.01 -23.84 -15.52
CA ASP A 146 23.36 -25.25 -15.41
C ASP A 146 23.12 -26.03 -16.71
N ASN A 147 22.18 -25.58 -17.54
CA ASN A 147 21.74 -26.32 -18.72
C ASN A 147 21.54 -25.45 -19.98
N ASP A 148 21.88 -24.15 -19.90
CA ASP A 148 21.76 -23.15 -20.98
C ASP A 148 20.34 -23.01 -21.57
N LYS A 149 19.30 -23.55 -20.90
CA LYS A 149 17.91 -23.37 -21.32
C LYS A 149 17.43 -21.99 -20.94
N SER A 150 16.81 -21.32 -21.90
CA SER A 150 16.17 -20.05 -21.67
C SER A 150 14.69 -20.25 -21.40
N VAL A 151 14.11 -19.44 -20.53
CA VAL A 151 12.72 -19.57 -20.08
C VAL A 151 12.00 -18.25 -20.22
N TYR A 152 10.72 -18.32 -20.58
CA TYR A 152 9.77 -17.24 -20.45
C TYR A 152 9.03 -17.44 -19.12
N LEU A 153 9.05 -16.42 -18.28
CA LEU A 153 8.38 -16.37 -17.00
C LEU A 153 7.13 -15.49 -17.11
N HIS A 154 6.05 -15.95 -16.51
CA HIS A 154 4.80 -15.21 -16.39
C HIS A 154 4.38 -15.14 -14.93
N GLY A 155 3.93 -13.96 -14.49
CA GLY A 155 3.49 -13.73 -13.13
C GLY A 155 4.62 -13.36 -12.18
N GLU A 156 4.20 -12.97 -10.98
CA GLU A 156 5.06 -12.51 -9.91
C GLU A 156 4.80 -13.26 -8.60
N ASN A 157 5.74 -13.17 -7.67
CA ASN A 157 5.63 -13.79 -6.35
C ASN A 157 5.23 -15.28 -6.46
N HIS A 158 4.25 -15.72 -5.68
CA HIS A 158 3.75 -17.09 -5.64
C HIS A 158 3.02 -17.54 -6.93
N LEU A 159 2.79 -16.63 -7.89
CA LEU A 159 2.17 -16.91 -9.18
C LEU A 159 3.19 -17.02 -10.32
N ARG A 160 4.48 -16.86 -10.03
CA ARG A 160 5.54 -16.94 -11.05
C ARG A 160 5.66 -18.35 -11.61
N GLN A 161 5.52 -18.48 -12.93
CA GLN A 161 5.55 -19.76 -13.63
C GLN A 161 6.41 -19.68 -14.90
N ILE A 162 6.94 -20.82 -15.34
CA ILE A 162 7.57 -20.95 -16.66
C ILE A 162 6.45 -21.19 -17.68
N ALA A 163 6.21 -20.21 -18.55
CA ALA A 163 5.18 -20.33 -19.60
C ALA A 163 5.74 -20.89 -20.91
N ASP A 164 7.04 -20.72 -21.16
CA ASP A 164 7.71 -21.29 -22.34
C ASP A 164 9.21 -21.53 -22.11
N THR A 165 9.82 -22.37 -22.95
CA THR A 165 11.24 -22.71 -22.90
C THR A 165 11.89 -22.65 -24.27
N PHE A 166 13.15 -22.24 -24.32
CA PHE A 166 13.92 -22.06 -25.54
C PHE A 166 15.30 -22.71 -25.43
N ASN A 167 15.87 -23.05 -26.58
CA ASN A 167 17.18 -23.69 -26.66
C ASN A 167 18.35 -22.69 -26.64
N SER A 168 18.08 -21.39 -26.68
CA SER A 168 19.12 -20.37 -26.57
C SER A 168 18.59 -19.02 -26.10
N PRO A 169 19.44 -18.18 -25.46
CA PRO A 169 19.06 -16.83 -25.05
C PRO A 169 18.63 -15.94 -26.21
N ALA A 170 19.29 -16.06 -27.36
CA ALA A 170 18.96 -15.27 -28.54
C ALA A 170 17.55 -15.56 -29.06
N GLN A 171 17.16 -16.84 -29.11
CA GLN A 171 15.81 -17.24 -29.49
C GLN A 171 14.77 -16.71 -28.50
N ALA A 172 15.03 -16.84 -27.20
CA ALA A 172 14.13 -16.37 -26.16
C ALA A 172 13.95 -14.84 -26.19
N LEU A 173 15.04 -14.09 -26.31
CA LEU A 173 15.02 -12.62 -26.40
C LEU A 173 14.29 -12.14 -27.65
N THR A 174 14.49 -12.80 -28.80
CA THR A 174 13.78 -12.45 -30.04
C THR A 174 12.27 -12.69 -29.91
N ALA A 175 11.89 -13.80 -29.29
CA ALA A 175 10.48 -14.11 -29.03
C ALA A 175 9.86 -13.11 -28.03
N PHE A 176 10.60 -12.75 -26.99
CA PHE A 176 10.18 -11.79 -25.96
C PHE A 176 10.04 -10.36 -26.51
N GLU A 177 11.03 -9.87 -27.26
CA GLU A 177 11.00 -8.55 -27.91
C GLU A 177 9.85 -8.41 -28.89
N ARG A 178 9.53 -9.48 -29.64
CA ARG A 178 8.40 -9.46 -30.58
C ARG A 178 7.04 -9.26 -29.88
N LEU A 179 6.88 -9.79 -28.66
CA LEU A 179 5.63 -9.68 -27.91
C LEU A 179 5.58 -8.40 -27.07
N HIS A 180 6.71 -8.00 -26.49
CA HIS A 180 6.76 -7.02 -25.40
C HIS A 180 7.70 -5.84 -25.65
N GLY A 181 8.15 -5.64 -26.90
CA GLY A 181 9.20 -4.67 -27.24
C GLY A 181 8.95 -3.24 -26.73
N ASP A 182 7.68 -2.82 -26.65
CA ASP A 182 7.30 -1.47 -26.21
C ASP A 182 7.48 -1.27 -24.68
N THR A 183 7.29 -2.32 -23.88
CA THR A 183 7.40 -2.29 -22.41
C THR A 183 8.67 -2.96 -21.88
N MET A 184 9.44 -3.63 -22.75
CA MET A 184 10.66 -4.35 -22.41
C MET A 184 11.71 -3.45 -21.74
N ARG A 185 12.33 -3.98 -20.68
CA ARG A 185 13.44 -3.38 -19.95
C ARG A 185 14.52 -4.45 -19.72
N PRO A 186 15.81 -4.10 -19.82
CA PRO A 186 16.89 -5.04 -19.53
C PRO A 186 16.95 -5.37 -18.03
N GLY A 187 17.38 -6.58 -17.72
CA GLY A 187 17.57 -7.08 -16.35
C GLY A 187 16.29 -7.58 -15.67
N PRO A 188 16.38 -7.96 -14.38
CA PRO A 188 15.23 -8.43 -13.59
C PRO A 188 14.22 -7.30 -13.35
N ALA A 189 12.96 -7.70 -13.12
CA ALA A 189 11.92 -6.79 -12.68
C ALA A 189 12.27 -6.17 -11.31
N PRO A 190 11.71 -5.00 -10.96
CA PRO A 190 11.82 -4.43 -9.63
C PRO A 190 11.39 -5.45 -8.56
N ILE A 191 12.12 -5.48 -7.43
CA ILE A 191 11.78 -6.35 -6.30
C ILE A 191 10.41 -5.98 -5.75
N THR A 192 9.55 -6.99 -5.57
CA THR A 192 8.23 -6.80 -4.96
C THR A 192 8.34 -6.64 -3.44
N ASP A 193 7.28 -6.17 -2.79
CA ASP A 193 7.27 -6.06 -1.33
C ASP A 193 7.31 -7.42 -0.64
N THR A 194 6.69 -8.45 -1.23
CA THR A 194 6.79 -9.84 -0.78
C THR A 194 8.24 -10.35 -0.85
N GLU A 195 8.93 -10.14 -1.98
CA GLU A 195 10.33 -10.54 -2.13
C GLU A 195 11.26 -9.76 -1.19
N ARG A 196 10.96 -8.48 -0.95
CA ARG A 196 11.67 -7.63 0.01
C ARG A 196 11.47 -8.13 1.44
N ALA A 197 10.25 -8.43 1.85
CA ALA A 197 9.92 -8.96 3.17
C ALA A 197 10.63 -10.31 3.43
N ALA A 198 10.59 -11.23 2.46
CA ALA A 198 11.31 -12.50 2.54
C ALA A 198 12.83 -12.31 2.64
N THR A 199 13.39 -11.28 1.98
CA THR A 199 14.82 -10.95 2.09
C THR A 199 15.17 -10.38 3.46
N GLN A 200 14.33 -9.50 4.01
CA GLN A 200 14.53 -8.91 5.34
C GLN A 200 14.50 -9.99 6.43
N ALA A 201 13.54 -10.92 6.37
CA ALA A 201 13.44 -12.05 7.29
C ALA A 201 14.67 -12.96 7.30
N ARG A 202 15.40 -13.04 6.17
CA ARG A 202 16.64 -13.83 6.08
C ARG A 202 17.88 -13.11 6.61
N THR A 203 17.79 -11.82 6.94
CA THR A 203 18.97 -10.99 7.23
C THR A 203 19.03 -10.54 8.70
N SER A 204 17.91 -10.51 9.42
CA SER A 204 17.87 -10.04 10.81
C SER A 204 16.95 -10.91 11.67
N LEU A 205 17.47 -11.41 12.79
CA LEU A 205 16.69 -12.02 13.88
C LEU A 205 16.26 -10.97 14.92
N ASP A 206 16.49 -9.68 14.68
CA ASP A 206 16.36 -8.67 15.72
C ASP A 206 14.90 -8.62 16.21
N ALA A 207 14.66 -9.21 17.38
CA ALA A 207 13.76 -8.60 18.35
C ALA A 207 14.29 -7.18 18.62
N PRO A 208 13.43 -6.17 18.83
CA PRO A 208 13.87 -4.78 18.91
C PRO A 208 15.04 -4.69 19.88
N ALA A 209 16.22 -4.33 19.36
CA ALA A 209 17.39 -4.14 20.19
C ALA A 209 17.01 -3.14 21.27
N THR A 210 17.07 -3.57 22.53
CA THR A 210 17.28 -2.66 23.65
C THR A 210 18.77 -2.29 23.65
N GLU A 211 19.27 -1.75 22.54
CA GLU A 211 20.34 -0.76 22.60
C GLU A 211 19.63 0.59 22.77
N PRO A 212 20.25 1.57 23.45
CA PRO A 212 19.68 2.90 23.51
C PRO A 212 19.57 3.39 22.08
N GLU A 213 18.33 3.41 21.62
CA GLU A 213 17.85 4.06 20.42
C GLU A 213 18.77 5.26 20.13
N PRO A 214 19.49 5.32 18.99
CA PRO A 214 19.81 6.64 18.46
C PRO A 214 18.43 7.29 18.34
N PRO A 215 18.16 8.35 19.14
CA PRO A 215 16.81 8.67 19.58
C PRO A 215 15.90 8.56 18.37
N THR A 216 14.91 7.65 18.39
CA THR A 216 13.83 7.83 17.42
C THR A 216 13.44 9.29 17.62
N PRO A 217 13.26 10.06 16.53
CA PRO A 217 12.61 11.33 16.70
C PRO A 217 11.29 10.97 17.37
N ARG A 218 11.21 11.25 18.68
CA ARG A 218 10.02 10.97 19.50
C ARG A 218 8.86 11.45 18.65
N PRO A 219 7.81 10.63 18.42
CA PRO A 219 6.65 11.05 17.66
C PRO A 219 6.26 12.44 18.16
N GLU A 220 6.50 13.44 17.33
CA GLU A 220 6.29 14.82 17.74
C GLU A 220 4.78 14.96 17.77
N ILE A 221 4.22 15.25 18.95
CA ILE A 221 2.81 15.57 19.06
C ILE A 221 2.65 16.96 18.46
N VAL A 222 2.08 16.99 17.27
CA VAL A 222 1.83 18.21 16.52
C VAL A 222 0.32 18.41 16.40
N PRO A 223 -0.14 19.63 16.04
CA PRO A 223 -1.53 19.84 15.66
C PRO A 223 -1.97 18.86 14.57
N ALA A 224 -3.23 18.42 14.58
CA ALA A 224 -3.75 17.39 13.68
C ALA A 224 -3.51 17.71 12.19
N TYR A 225 -3.69 18.98 11.79
CA TYR A 225 -3.44 19.43 10.41
C TYR A 225 -1.98 19.28 9.96
N ALA A 226 -1.07 19.08 10.91
CA ALA A 226 0.35 19.00 10.72
C ALA A 226 0.88 17.57 10.94
N ALA A 227 0.05 16.64 11.40
CA ALA A 227 0.42 15.25 11.66
C ALA A 227 0.68 14.48 10.35
N ASP A 228 1.26 13.29 10.48
CA ASP A 228 1.49 12.42 9.33
C ASP A 228 0.17 11.88 8.77
N ALA A 229 0.18 11.56 7.47
CA ALA A 229 -0.96 10.90 6.81
C ALA A 229 -1.30 9.54 7.44
N GLY A 230 -0.31 8.86 8.00
CA GLY A 230 -0.46 7.50 8.51
C GLY A 230 -0.71 6.49 7.38
N ASP A 231 -1.13 5.28 7.76
CA ASP A 231 -1.55 4.25 6.82
C ASP A 231 -3.08 4.38 6.60
N HIS A 232 -3.45 5.02 5.49
CA HIS A 232 -4.84 5.26 5.10
C HIS A 232 -5.62 3.98 4.90
N ASP A 233 -4.96 2.91 4.45
CA ASP A 233 -5.62 1.64 4.18
C ASP A 233 -5.86 0.91 5.49
N ALA A 234 -4.89 0.90 6.41
CA ALA A 234 -5.10 0.36 7.75
C ALA A 234 -6.21 1.11 8.52
N ILE A 235 -6.27 2.45 8.39
CA ILE A 235 -7.35 3.25 8.98
C ILE A 235 -8.71 2.84 8.39
N PHE A 236 -8.78 2.61 7.07
CA PHE A 236 -10.02 2.21 6.42
C PHE A 236 -10.47 0.81 6.81
N GLU A 237 -9.55 -0.16 6.80
CA GLU A 237 -9.86 -1.54 7.20
C GLU A 237 -10.29 -1.61 8.67
N GLN A 238 -9.67 -0.80 9.55
CA GLN A 238 -10.09 -0.70 10.94
C GLN A 238 -11.53 -0.16 11.07
N PHE A 239 -11.88 0.86 10.29
CA PHE A 239 -13.25 1.38 10.23
C PHE A 239 -14.23 0.28 9.78
N LEU A 240 -13.94 -0.42 8.67
CA LEU A 240 -14.83 -1.47 8.16
C LEU A 240 -14.96 -2.65 9.14
N ALA A 241 -13.89 -3.01 9.84
CA ALA A 241 -13.92 -4.06 10.85
C ALA A 241 -14.75 -3.68 12.09
N ALA A 242 -14.81 -2.39 12.43
CA ALA A 242 -15.56 -1.88 13.58
C ALA A 242 -17.05 -1.61 13.28
N HIS A 243 -17.40 -1.41 12.01
CA HIS A 243 -18.72 -0.92 11.58
C HIS A 243 -19.37 -1.89 10.57
N GLY A 244 -20.07 -2.91 11.10
CA GLY A 244 -20.70 -3.97 10.31
C GLY A 244 -21.91 -3.56 9.47
N ASP A 245 -22.36 -2.31 9.60
CA ASP A 245 -23.33 -1.60 8.77
C ASP A 245 -22.72 -1.14 7.42
N TRP A 246 -21.42 -1.35 7.20
CA TRP A 246 -20.73 -1.04 5.95
C TRP A 246 -20.30 -2.30 5.21
N GLU A 247 -20.65 -2.36 3.93
CA GLU A 247 -20.24 -3.43 3.04
C GLU A 247 -19.07 -2.98 2.15
N LYS A 248 -18.00 -3.75 2.16
CA LYS A 248 -16.80 -3.52 1.35
C LYS A 248 -16.94 -4.15 -0.02
N TRP A 249 -16.68 -3.37 -1.06
CA TRP A 249 -16.65 -3.77 -2.45
C TRP A 249 -15.29 -3.36 -3.05
N ARG A 250 -14.65 -4.25 -3.81
CA ARG A 250 -13.44 -3.91 -4.56
C ARG A 250 -13.68 -4.01 -6.06
N THR A 251 -13.11 -3.07 -6.80
CA THR A 251 -13.06 -3.17 -8.26
C THR A 251 -12.05 -4.23 -8.69
N PHE A 252 -12.18 -4.72 -9.93
CA PHE A 252 -11.33 -5.80 -10.47
C PHE A 252 -9.82 -5.47 -10.45
N SER A 253 -9.44 -4.19 -10.43
CA SER A 253 -8.04 -3.77 -10.45
C SER A 253 -7.41 -3.60 -9.07
N ASP A 254 -8.14 -3.85 -7.97
CA ASP A 254 -7.72 -3.58 -6.57
C ASP A 254 -7.26 -2.13 -6.27
N ASP A 255 -7.18 -1.25 -7.27
CA ASP A 255 -6.78 0.16 -7.13
C ASP A 255 -7.79 1.00 -6.33
N THR A 256 -9.05 0.54 -6.27
CA THR A 256 -10.14 1.25 -5.62
C THR A 256 -10.96 0.33 -4.72
N THR A 257 -11.10 0.72 -3.45
CA THR A 257 -12.07 0.12 -2.54
C THR A 257 -13.27 1.05 -2.36
N HIS A 258 -14.46 0.50 -2.56
CA HIS A 258 -15.73 1.15 -2.20
C HIS A 258 -16.24 0.56 -0.89
N ALA A 259 -16.74 1.41 0.00
CA ALA A 259 -17.57 0.99 1.12
C ALA A 259 -18.95 1.60 0.99
N ILE A 260 -19.98 0.78 1.11
CA ILE A 260 -21.38 1.18 0.95
C ILE A 260 -22.08 0.90 2.28
N HIS A 261 -22.64 1.95 2.89
CA HIS A 261 -23.46 1.80 4.09
C HIS A 261 -24.75 1.03 3.76
N GLU A 262 -25.32 0.30 4.72
CA GLU A 262 -26.50 -0.57 4.55
C GLU A 262 -27.73 0.15 3.98
N SER A 263 -27.85 1.47 4.22
CA SER A 263 -28.90 2.31 3.63
C SER A 263 -28.78 2.50 2.11
N GLN A 264 -27.62 2.17 1.54
CA GLN A 264 -27.20 2.40 0.15
C GLN A 264 -27.17 3.88 -0.28
N THR A 265 -27.36 4.79 0.67
CA THR A 265 -27.38 6.25 0.48
C THR A 265 -26.10 6.93 0.93
N LEU A 266 -25.11 6.19 1.44
CA LEU A 266 -23.80 6.72 1.81
C LEU A 266 -22.70 5.78 1.28
N ARG A 267 -21.69 6.37 0.64
CA ARG A 267 -20.58 5.63 0.01
C ARG A 267 -19.25 6.31 0.28
N ILE A 268 -18.23 5.49 0.53
CA ILE A 268 -16.82 5.89 0.58
C ILE A 268 -16.13 5.21 -0.58
N GLU A 269 -15.28 5.94 -1.28
CA GLU A 269 -14.37 5.45 -2.30
C GLU A 269 -12.95 5.81 -1.86
N ARG A 270 -12.06 4.82 -1.87
CA ARG A 270 -10.64 4.94 -1.55
C ARG A 270 -9.83 4.48 -2.75
N VAL A 271 -9.02 5.36 -3.33
CA VAL A 271 -8.10 5.06 -4.43
C VAL A 271 -6.70 4.86 -3.88
N HIS A 272 -6.25 3.60 -3.78
CA HIS A 272 -5.06 3.20 -3.02
C HIS A 272 -3.78 3.91 -3.46
N GLU A 273 -3.56 4.01 -4.78
CA GLU A 273 -2.37 4.56 -5.43
C GLU A 273 -2.62 5.93 -6.11
N ALA A 274 -3.48 6.77 -5.53
CA ALA A 274 -3.72 8.12 -6.06
C ALA A 274 -2.46 8.99 -6.01
N ASP A 275 -2.27 9.88 -7.00
CA ASP A 275 -1.24 10.93 -6.90
C ASP A 275 -1.47 11.73 -5.61
N PRO A 276 -0.41 12.09 -4.84
CA PRO A 276 -0.55 12.81 -3.58
C PRO A 276 -1.39 14.10 -3.65
N ARG A 277 -1.52 14.71 -4.84
CA ARG A 277 -2.33 15.91 -5.06
C ARG A 277 -3.74 15.63 -5.58
N GLU A 278 -4.01 14.41 -6.01
CA GLU A 278 -5.32 13.98 -6.47
C GLU A 278 -6.18 13.48 -5.31
N ALA A 279 -7.48 13.40 -5.55
CA ALA A 279 -8.43 12.87 -4.56
C ALA A 279 -8.19 11.37 -4.39
N ALA A 280 -7.71 10.99 -3.20
CA ALA A 280 -7.50 9.60 -2.82
C ALA A 280 -8.70 9.04 -2.05
N TRP A 281 -9.57 9.93 -1.58
CA TRP A 281 -10.82 9.62 -0.89
C TRP A 281 -11.96 10.40 -1.51
N THR A 282 -13.08 9.74 -1.73
CA THR A 282 -14.37 10.38 -2.05
C THR A 282 -15.45 9.83 -1.13
N VAL A 283 -16.09 10.70 -0.36
CA VAL A 283 -17.30 10.37 0.41
C VAL A 283 -18.49 11.03 -0.28
N ALA A 284 -19.56 10.28 -0.51
CA ALA A 284 -20.75 10.78 -1.16
C ALA A 284 -22.01 10.25 -0.49
N ALA A 285 -22.96 11.15 -0.27
CA ALA A 285 -24.31 10.79 0.16
C ALA A 285 -25.33 11.06 -0.94
N TYR A 286 -26.44 10.34 -0.89
CA TYR A 286 -27.50 10.33 -1.88
C TYR A 286 -28.85 10.44 -1.18
N GLU A 287 -29.82 11.10 -1.81
CA GLU A 287 -31.19 11.18 -1.26
C GLU A 287 -31.89 9.81 -1.27
N THR A 288 -31.64 9.03 -2.31
CA THR A 288 -32.09 7.63 -2.44
C THR A 288 -30.97 6.81 -3.07
N PRO A 289 -30.98 5.47 -3.01
CA PRO A 289 -29.94 4.63 -3.60
C PRO A 289 -29.71 4.84 -5.11
N VAL A 290 -30.68 5.44 -5.81
CA VAL A 290 -30.66 5.72 -7.26
C VAL A 290 -30.74 7.21 -7.61
N SER A 291 -30.78 8.10 -6.61
CA SER A 291 -30.81 9.55 -6.85
C SER A 291 -29.43 10.07 -7.27
N ASP A 292 -29.41 11.29 -7.79
CA ASP A 292 -28.17 12.05 -7.89
C ASP A 292 -27.56 12.28 -6.50
N ARG A 293 -26.25 12.50 -6.48
CA ARG A 293 -25.46 12.78 -5.29
C ARG A 293 -25.98 14.04 -4.59
N MET A 294 -26.37 13.89 -3.32
CA MET A 294 -26.83 14.99 -2.48
C MET A 294 -25.66 15.88 -2.07
N TRP A 295 -24.61 15.27 -1.53
CA TRP A 295 -23.36 15.95 -1.20
C TRP A 295 -22.17 15.04 -1.40
N HIS A 296 -20.99 15.64 -1.56
CA HIS A 296 -19.75 14.90 -1.49
C HIS A 296 -18.63 15.70 -0.87
N LEU A 297 -17.62 14.94 -0.46
CA LEU A 297 -16.38 15.42 0.08
C LEU A 297 -15.26 14.59 -0.54
N THR A 298 -14.15 15.22 -0.89
CA THR A 298 -12.94 14.51 -1.35
C THR A 298 -11.76 14.91 -0.49
N ALA A 299 -10.79 13.99 -0.32
CA ALA A 299 -9.56 14.26 0.42
C ALA A 299 -8.35 13.69 -0.33
N THR A 300 -7.22 14.39 -0.25
CA THR A 300 -5.94 13.95 -0.85
C THR A 300 -5.32 12.78 -0.09
N GLY A 301 -4.46 12.00 -0.73
CA GLY A 301 -3.77 10.85 -0.11
C GLY A 301 -2.79 11.22 1.01
N THR A 302 -2.48 12.52 1.16
CA THR A 302 -1.63 13.06 2.22
C THR A 302 -2.42 13.65 3.40
N THR A 303 -3.75 13.47 3.44
CA THR A 303 -4.58 13.96 4.54
C THR A 303 -4.14 13.32 5.87
N PRO A 304 -3.87 14.10 6.94
CA PRO A 304 -3.38 13.57 8.21
C PRO A 304 -4.32 12.54 8.82
N ALA A 305 -3.75 11.50 9.43
CA ALA A 305 -4.50 10.40 10.04
C ALA A 305 -5.59 10.88 11.02
N PRO A 306 -5.35 11.84 11.94
CA PRO A 306 -6.39 12.30 12.86
C PRO A 306 -7.56 12.99 12.15
N VAL A 307 -7.31 13.72 11.06
CA VAL A 307 -8.36 14.40 10.29
C VAL A 307 -9.23 13.39 9.55
N LEU A 308 -8.60 12.38 8.95
CA LEU A 308 -9.30 11.28 8.29
C LEU A 308 -10.10 10.43 9.29
N GLN A 309 -9.55 10.15 10.47
CA GLN A 309 -10.26 9.46 11.54
C GLN A 309 -11.48 10.25 12.02
N THR A 310 -11.37 11.58 12.16
CA THR A 310 -12.54 12.43 12.47
C THR A 310 -13.63 12.29 11.41
N LEU A 311 -13.26 12.31 10.13
CA LEU A 311 -14.21 12.10 9.03
C LEU A 311 -14.92 10.75 9.17
N LEU A 312 -14.18 9.65 9.29
CA LEU A 312 -14.75 8.30 9.36
C LEU A 312 -15.59 8.09 10.62
N HIS A 313 -15.15 8.63 11.77
CA HIS A 313 -15.89 8.57 13.02
C HIS A 313 -17.26 9.27 12.89
N HIS A 314 -17.29 10.46 12.27
CA HIS A 314 -18.54 11.17 12.03
C HIS A 314 -19.51 10.37 11.15
N LEU A 315 -18.99 9.68 10.12
CA LEU A 315 -19.82 8.83 9.26
C LEU A 315 -20.41 7.62 10.01
N ALA A 316 -19.67 7.08 10.97
CA ALA A 316 -20.10 5.94 11.77
C ALA A 316 -21.19 6.26 12.79
N GLU A 317 -21.23 7.48 13.33
CA GLU A 317 -22.22 7.85 14.35
C GLU A 317 -23.64 7.98 13.79
N GLY A 318 -23.80 7.98 12.45
CA GLY A 318 -25.11 8.05 11.80
C GLY A 318 -25.78 9.43 11.89
N ASP A 319 -25.14 10.39 12.56
CA ASP A 319 -25.75 11.68 12.88
C ASP A 319 -25.63 12.67 11.70
N GLY A 320 -26.77 12.98 11.09
CA GLY A 320 -26.93 14.18 10.26
C GLY A 320 -26.56 14.06 8.77
N TRP A 321 -26.12 12.90 8.29
CA TRP A 321 -25.93 12.69 6.84
C TRP A 321 -27.26 12.43 6.08
N ASP A 322 -28.31 11.98 6.78
CA ASP A 322 -29.68 11.76 6.26
C ASP A 322 -30.55 13.03 6.29
N THR A 323 -29.92 14.21 6.44
CA THR A 323 -30.68 15.47 6.44
C THR A 323 -31.23 15.70 5.03
N ALA A 324 -32.52 15.41 4.82
CA ALA A 324 -33.27 15.69 3.60
C ALA A 324 -32.89 17.05 3.00
N ILE A 325 -32.73 17.15 1.67
CA ILE A 325 -32.24 18.33 0.93
C ILE A 325 -32.81 19.62 1.54
N GLY A 326 -32.04 20.17 2.49
CA GLY A 326 -32.37 21.34 3.27
C GLY A 326 -31.64 22.54 2.67
N SER A 327 -32.21 23.72 2.90
CA SER A 327 -31.83 25.00 2.29
C SER A 327 -30.32 25.15 2.03
N PRO A 328 -29.91 25.74 0.88
CA PRO A 328 -28.52 26.02 0.55
C PRO A 328 -27.74 26.61 1.72
N VAL A 329 -26.42 26.38 1.78
CA VAL A 329 -25.53 26.88 2.83
C VAL A 329 -25.84 28.35 3.14
N GLY A 330 -26.40 28.58 4.33
CA GLY A 330 -26.72 29.91 4.83
C GLY A 330 -25.69 30.38 5.85
N GLU A 331 -25.79 31.64 6.27
CA GLU A 331 -24.92 32.24 7.29
C GLU A 331 -24.89 31.42 8.59
N LYS A 332 -26.03 30.84 9.00
CA LYS A 332 -26.12 29.96 10.17
C LYS A 332 -25.27 28.70 10.01
N THR A 333 -25.32 28.07 8.83
CA THR A 333 -24.53 26.88 8.48
C THR A 333 -23.04 27.20 8.51
N VAL A 334 -22.65 28.34 7.89
CA VAL A 334 -21.25 28.79 7.89
C VAL A 334 -20.75 29.08 9.29
N THR A 335 -21.56 29.77 10.10
CA THR A 335 -21.24 30.07 11.49
C THR A 335 -21.10 28.79 12.32
N ALA A 336 -22.00 27.81 12.17
CA ALA A 336 -21.92 26.54 12.89
C ALA A 336 -20.66 25.75 12.49
N ALA A 337 -20.41 25.59 11.20
CA ALA A 337 -19.27 24.85 10.66
C ALA A 337 -17.91 25.44 11.07
N THR A 338 -17.83 26.75 11.28
CA THR A 338 -16.56 27.45 11.56
C THR A 338 -16.45 28.00 12.98
N LYS A 339 -17.45 27.70 13.82
CA LYS A 339 -17.45 28.08 15.24
C LYS A 339 -16.21 27.55 15.98
N PRO A 340 -15.80 26.27 15.84
CA PRO A 340 -14.57 25.77 16.45
C PRO A 340 -13.32 26.61 16.15
N LEU A 341 -13.14 27.03 14.90
CA LEU A 341 -12.01 27.86 14.50
C LEU A 341 -12.04 29.23 15.17
N THR A 342 -13.22 29.84 15.21
CA THR A 342 -13.41 31.17 15.81
C THR A 342 -13.18 31.11 17.32
N ASP A 343 -13.68 30.08 17.99
CA ASP A 343 -13.47 29.84 19.41
C ASP A 343 -11.98 29.56 19.73
N ALA A 344 -11.26 28.91 18.82
CA ALA A 344 -9.80 28.72 18.87
C ALA A 344 -8.98 29.99 18.53
N GLY A 345 -9.64 31.12 18.26
CA GLY A 345 -9.00 32.40 17.96
C GLY A 345 -8.44 32.52 16.53
N TRP A 346 -8.85 31.65 15.61
CA TRP A 346 -8.49 31.77 14.19
C TRP A 346 -9.17 33.01 13.61
N LYS A 347 -8.44 33.71 12.73
CA LYS A 347 -8.94 34.93 12.10
C LYS A 347 -9.62 34.58 10.80
N HIS A 348 -10.75 35.22 10.53
CA HIS A 348 -11.38 35.16 9.21
C HIS A 348 -11.14 36.44 8.43
N THR A 349 -10.96 36.28 7.12
CA THR A 349 -10.89 37.36 6.14
C THR A 349 -11.97 37.15 5.09
N VAL A 350 -12.55 38.22 4.59
CA VAL A 350 -13.49 38.21 3.47
C VAL A 350 -12.78 38.84 2.27
N ASP A 351 -12.60 38.06 1.20
CA ASP A 351 -12.02 38.52 -0.06
C ASP A 351 -12.98 38.20 -1.21
N GLY A 352 -13.72 39.21 -1.67
CA GLY A 352 -14.73 39.07 -2.71
C GLY A 352 -15.77 37.99 -2.38
N ARG A 353 -15.69 36.86 -3.08
CA ARG A 353 -16.61 35.73 -2.92
C ARG A 353 -16.17 34.70 -1.88
N TRP A 354 -14.96 34.84 -1.33
CA TRP A 354 -14.36 33.88 -0.40
C TRP A 354 -14.38 34.40 1.03
N ILE A 355 -14.75 33.53 1.96
CA ILE A 355 -14.54 33.72 3.39
C ILE A 355 -13.51 32.69 3.82
N ARG A 356 -12.40 33.13 4.43
CA ARG A 356 -11.29 32.25 4.79
C ARG A 356 -10.93 32.40 6.25
N TRP A 357 -10.95 31.30 7.00
CA TRP A 357 -10.43 31.18 8.35
C TRP A 357 -9.02 30.61 8.27
N THR A 358 -8.07 31.27 8.93
CA THR A 358 -6.67 30.84 8.96
C THR A 358 -6.16 30.82 10.38
N ASN A 359 -5.32 29.82 10.67
CA ASN A 359 -4.62 29.76 11.94
C ASN A 359 -3.61 30.91 12.06
N PRO A 360 -3.09 31.20 13.28
CA PRO A 360 -2.15 32.29 13.48
C PRO A 360 -0.87 32.22 12.62
N SER A 361 -0.42 31.00 12.28
CA SER A 361 0.76 30.75 11.46
C SER A 361 0.51 30.91 9.96
N GLY A 362 -0.75 30.89 9.52
CA GLY A 362 -1.16 30.99 8.11
C GLY A 362 -0.89 29.73 7.28
N ASP A 363 -0.57 28.60 7.91
CA ASP A 363 -0.23 27.33 7.25
C ASP A 363 -1.38 26.30 7.28
N ALA A 364 -2.52 26.64 7.89
CA ALA A 364 -3.75 25.86 7.83
C ALA A 364 -4.99 26.75 7.77
N GLY A 365 -6.05 26.27 7.13
CA GLY A 365 -7.26 27.06 6.94
C GLY A 365 -8.48 26.30 6.45
N ILE A 366 -9.63 26.95 6.59
CA ILE A 366 -10.88 26.60 5.90
C ILE A 366 -11.28 27.79 5.04
N GLN A 367 -11.63 27.55 3.78
CA GLN A 367 -12.20 28.53 2.87
C GLN A 367 -13.61 28.12 2.46
N PHE A 368 -14.53 29.07 2.51
CA PHE A 368 -15.87 28.98 1.99
C PHE A 368 -16.01 29.87 0.75
N ASP A 369 -16.52 29.31 -0.35
CA ASP A 369 -16.85 30.03 -1.57
C ASP A 369 -18.36 30.32 -1.63
N ALA A 370 -18.74 31.55 -1.29
CA ALA A 370 -20.14 31.97 -1.25
C ALA A 370 -20.81 31.95 -2.64
N PHE A 371 -20.02 32.03 -3.72
CA PHE A 371 -20.55 31.94 -5.08
C PHE A 371 -20.82 30.49 -5.48
N ALA A 372 -19.93 29.55 -5.12
CA ALA A 372 -20.16 28.12 -5.32
C ALA A 372 -21.38 27.64 -4.54
N ALA A 373 -21.56 28.12 -3.31
CA ALA A 373 -22.73 27.81 -2.47
C ALA A 373 -24.08 28.21 -3.10
N GLN A 374 -24.12 29.27 -3.91
CA GLN A 374 -25.32 29.72 -4.62
C GLN A 374 -25.58 28.97 -5.93
N LYS A 375 -24.63 28.12 -6.37
CA LYS A 375 -24.72 27.34 -7.61
C LYS A 375 -24.53 25.85 -7.30
N PRO A 376 -25.50 25.21 -6.63
CA PRO A 376 -25.34 23.86 -6.12
C PRO A 376 -25.05 22.80 -7.19
N ASN A 377 -25.50 23.04 -8.43
CA ASN A 377 -25.29 22.13 -9.56
C ASN A 377 -23.99 22.42 -10.32
N SER A 378 -23.12 23.31 -9.81
CA SER A 378 -21.83 23.65 -10.41
C SER A 378 -20.75 22.70 -9.94
N THR A 379 -19.74 22.46 -10.77
CA THR A 379 -18.52 21.72 -10.39
C THR A 379 -17.56 22.54 -9.51
N LEU A 380 -18.04 23.63 -8.91
CA LEU A 380 -17.22 24.49 -8.08
C LEU A 380 -17.15 23.92 -6.67
N VAL A 381 -15.96 23.98 -6.08
CA VAL A 381 -15.74 23.60 -4.69
C VAL A 381 -16.32 24.68 -3.78
N THR A 382 -17.18 24.27 -2.83
CA THR A 382 -17.78 25.20 -1.86
C THR A 382 -16.94 25.36 -0.62
N TRP A 383 -16.40 24.26 -0.11
CA TRP A 383 -15.54 24.24 1.07
C TRP A 383 -14.17 23.69 0.71
N THR A 384 -13.11 24.35 1.17
CA THR A 384 -11.74 23.87 1.06
C THR A 384 -11.09 23.92 2.42
N ILE A 385 -10.78 22.75 2.97
CA ILE A 385 -10.00 22.56 4.20
C ILE A 385 -8.60 22.18 3.77
N TRP A 386 -7.58 22.84 4.30
CA TRP A 386 -6.21 22.65 3.82
C TRP A 386 -5.17 22.91 4.92
N ALA A 387 -4.00 22.31 4.73
CA ALA A 387 -2.77 22.79 5.35
C ALA A 387 -1.59 22.66 4.39
N GLY A 388 -0.57 23.50 4.58
CA GLY A 388 0.61 23.58 3.72
C GLY A 388 1.08 25.01 3.51
N ARG A 389 1.81 25.23 2.40
CA ARG A 389 2.41 26.55 2.13
C ARG A 389 1.37 27.63 1.83
N SER A 390 0.29 27.25 1.15
CA SER A 390 -0.85 28.11 0.86
C SER A 390 -2.02 27.23 0.40
N ILE A 391 -3.21 27.83 0.30
CA ILE A 391 -4.39 27.16 -0.27
C ILE A 391 -4.22 26.73 -1.73
N ASP A 392 -3.36 27.42 -2.50
CA ASP A 392 -3.07 27.10 -3.90
C ASP A 392 -1.99 26.00 -4.03
N HIS A 393 -1.20 25.82 -2.97
CA HIS A 393 -0.16 24.79 -2.87
C HIS A 393 -0.25 24.05 -1.54
N PRO A 394 -1.37 23.35 -1.28
CA PRO A 394 -1.55 22.62 -0.04
C PRO A 394 -0.64 21.38 -0.02
N THR A 395 -0.20 21.00 1.17
CA THR A 395 0.42 19.69 1.41
C THR A 395 -0.64 18.60 1.36
N TRP A 396 -1.84 18.91 1.86
CA TRP A 396 -3.04 18.10 1.75
C TRP A 396 -4.27 19.01 1.73
N ALA A 397 -5.33 18.55 1.08
CA ALA A 397 -6.59 19.27 1.02
C ALA A 397 -7.79 18.32 1.08
N LEU A 398 -8.86 18.85 1.66
CA LEU A 398 -10.19 18.27 1.62
C LEU A 398 -11.13 19.30 1.00
N THR A 399 -11.92 18.86 0.03
CA THR A 399 -12.91 19.71 -0.64
C THR A 399 -14.31 19.17 -0.41
N ALA A 400 -15.28 20.05 -0.18
CA ALA A 400 -16.65 19.64 0.08
C ALA A 400 -17.65 20.45 -0.77
N SER A 401 -18.73 19.79 -1.16
CA SER A 401 -19.82 20.38 -1.93
C SER A 401 -20.72 21.25 -1.02
N PRO A 402 -21.67 22.03 -1.58
CA PRO A 402 -22.50 22.92 -0.78
C PRO A 402 -23.33 22.19 0.29
N TYR A 403 -23.87 21.02 0.01
CA TYR A 403 -24.78 20.35 0.93
C TYR A 403 -24.07 19.46 1.97
N THR A 404 -22.74 19.54 2.09
CA THR A 404 -22.01 18.82 3.14
C THR A 404 -22.55 19.23 4.52
N PRO A 405 -22.89 18.27 5.41
CA PRO A 405 -23.43 18.56 6.73
C PRO A 405 -22.56 19.53 7.53
N SER A 406 -23.19 20.52 8.18
CA SER A 406 -22.45 21.49 9.00
C SER A 406 -21.83 20.85 10.24
N SER A 407 -22.43 19.78 10.76
CA SER A 407 -21.86 18.99 11.87
C SER A 407 -20.54 18.35 11.44
N LEU A 408 -20.50 17.69 10.29
CA LEU A 408 -19.27 17.13 9.73
C LEU A 408 -18.19 18.20 9.53
N LEU A 409 -18.56 19.35 8.95
CA LEU A 409 -17.61 20.46 8.77
C LEU A 409 -17.13 21.04 10.11
N ALA A 410 -18.00 21.07 11.13
CA ALA A 410 -17.64 21.51 12.47
C ALA A 410 -16.68 20.53 13.16
N ASP A 411 -16.89 19.22 13.03
CA ASP A 411 -15.99 18.22 13.62
C ASP A 411 -14.62 18.25 12.95
N LEU A 412 -14.57 18.41 11.63
CA LEU A 412 -13.32 18.65 10.92
C LEU A 412 -12.65 19.96 11.39
N ALA A 413 -13.42 21.04 11.55
CA ALA A 413 -12.90 22.30 12.07
C ALA A 413 -12.36 22.17 13.51
N GLU A 414 -13.04 21.42 14.38
CA GLU A 414 -12.60 21.09 15.74
C GLU A 414 -11.30 20.30 15.73
N SER A 415 -11.22 19.29 14.85
CA SER A 415 -10.00 18.50 14.63
C SER A 415 -8.83 19.38 14.18
N LEU A 416 -9.05 20.34 13.26
CA LEU A 416 -8.02 21.30 12.85
C LEU A 416 -7.62 22.25 13.99
N ALA A 417 -8.57 22.72 14.79
CA ALA A 417 -8.32 23.72 15.82
C ALA A 417 -7.62 23.14 17.05
N HIS A 418 -8.03 21.94 17.46
CA HIS A 418 -7.70 21.37 18.77
C HIS A 418 -7.16 19.93 18.71
N GLY A 419 -7.34 19.24 17.58
CA GLY A 419 -6.81 17.91 17.38
C GLY A 419 -5.28 17.88 17.40
N THR A 420 -4.74 16.72 17.77
CA THR A 420 -3.30 16.46 17.72
C THR A 420 -3.04 15.12 17.07
N GLY A 421 -1.83 14.93 16.55
CA GLY A 421 -1.41 13.67 15.96
C GLY A 421 0.10 13.49 16.04
N ALA A 422 0.53 12.28 15.73
CA ALA A 422 1.94 11.95 15.64
C ALA A 422 2.52 12.47 14.31
N ARG A 423 3.69 13.11 14.40
CA ARG A 423 4.56 13.34 13.27
C ARG A 423 5.89 12.63 13.50
N THR A 424 6.25 11.78 12.55
CA THR A 424 7.57 11.19 12.43
C THR A 424 8.37 12.05 11.47
N HIS A 425 9.55 12.52 11.88
CA HIS A 425 10.50 13.16 10.97
C HIS A 425 11.10 12.10 10.05
N THR A 426 10.27 11.57 9.15
CA THR A 426 10.75 10.80 8.02
C THR A 426 11.09 11.84 6.95
N PRO A 427 12.38 12.06 6.59
CA PRO A 427 12.68 12.92 5.47
C PRO A 427 11.94 12.35 4.27
N VAL A 428 11.03 13.16 3.71
CA VAL A 428 10.32 12.82 2.48
C VAL A 428 11.39 12.38 1.50
N LYS A 429 11.45 11.07 1.22
CA LYS A 429 12.13 10.58 0.02
C LYS A 429 11.29 11.13 -1.12
N VAL A 430 11.65 12.34 -1.55
CA VAL A 430 11.22 12.86 -2.84
C VAL A 430 11.77 11.85 -3.83
N ARG A 431 10.91 10.93 -4.25
CA ARG A 431 11.14 10.13 -5.43
C ARG A 431 11.24 11.18 -6.53
N HIS A 432 12.47 11.48 -6.95
CA HIS A 432 12.69 12.37 -8.07
C HIS A 432 12.01 11.73 -9.28
N THR A 433 10.79 12.17 -9.55
CA THR A 433 10.17 12.00 -10.86
C THR A 433 11.14 12.67 -11.82
N ALA A 434 11.80 11.87 -12.65
CA ALA A 434 12.55 12.38 -13.77
C ALA A 434 11.55 13.13 -14.64
N HIS A 435 11.48 14.45 -14.49
CA HIS A 435 10.81 15.30 -15.45
C HIS A 435 11.50 15.07 -16.79
N LEU A 436 10.79 14.39 -17.69
CA LEU A 436 11.04 14.48 -19.11
C LEU A 436 10.97 15.97 -19.45
N ILE A 437 12.14 16.56 -19.69
CA ILE A 437 12.26 17.88 -20.30
C ILE A 437 11.66 17.72 -21.69
N THR A 438 10.40 18.13 -21.84
CA THR A 438 9.82 18.42 -23.14
C THR A 438 10.58 19.60 -23.72
N THR A 439 11.53 19.30 -24.60
CA THR A 439 12.17 20.29 -25.47
C THR A 439 11.08 21.11 -26.18
N PRO A 440 11.14 22.45 -26.19
CA PRO A 440 10.18 23.25 -26.93
C PRO A 440 10.28 22.93 -28.42
N THR A 441 9.16 22.61 -29.04
CA THR A 441 9.02 22.45 -30.49
C THR A 441 9.51 23.71 -31.19
N ALA A 442 10.54 23.56 -32.02
CA ALA A 442 11.05 24.62 -32.87
C ALA A 442 9.96 25.10 -33.85
N LEU A 443 9.78 26.42 -33.94
CA LEU A 443 8.96 27.07 -34.97
C LEU A 443 9.47 26.68 -36.37
N PRO A 444 8.58 26.43 -37.34
CA PRO A 444 8.99 26.11 -38.70
C PRO A 444 9.71 27.31 -39.34
N PRO A 445 10.79 27.08 -40.12
CA PRO A 445 11.51 28.16 -40.78
C PRO A 445 10.64 28.82 -41.86
N SER A 446 10.57 30.15 -41.78
CA SER A 446 9.99 31.00 -42.81
C SER A 446 10.77 30.81 -44.12
N ALA A 447 10.07 30.43 -45.19
CA ALA A 447 10.64 30.28 -46.51
C ALA A 447 11.02 31.65 -47.08
N ALA A 448 12.30 32.01 -46.99
CA ALA A 448 12.90 33.08 -47.78
C ALA A 448 13.29 32.49 -49.15
N THR A 449 12.46 32.71 -50.17
CA THR A 449 12.85 32.40 -51.55
C THR A 449 13.69 33.55 -52.11
N ALA A 450 14.91 33.18 -52.51
CA ALA A 450 15.97 34.04 -52.98
C ALA A 450 15.63 34.82 -54.27
N GLN A 451 16.09 36.07 -54.29
CA GLN A 451 16.39 36.80 -55.52
C GLN A 451 17.43 36.03 -56.35
N ALA A 452 17.08 35.72 -57.60
CA ALA A 452 18.05 35.46 -58.65
C ALA A 452 18.13 36.69 -59.56
N SER A 453 19.26 37.39 -59.49
CA SER A 453 19.67 38.37 -60.50
C SER A 453 20.36 37.65 -61.65
N ARG A 454 20.02 37.98 -62.91
CA ARG A 454 20.94 38.51 -63.94
C ARG A 454 20.33 38.51 -65.35
N SER A 455 20.30 39.72 -65.92
CA SER A 455 20.89 40.10 -67.22
C SER A 455 20.49 39.32 -68.48
N HIS A 456 19.64 39.94 -69.32
CA HIS A 456 20.04 40.45 -70.65
C HIS A 456 19.02 41.45 -71.20
#